data_AF-A0AAD7HLY2-F1
#
_entry.id   AF-A0AAD7HLY2-F1
#
_cell.length_a   1.000
_cell.length_b   1.000
_cell.length_c   1.000
_cell.angle_alpha   90.00
_cell.angle_beta   90.00
_cell.angle_gamma   90.00
#
_symmetry.space_group_name_H-M   'P 1'
#
loop_
_entity.id
_entity.type
_entity.pdbx_description
1 polymer ?
#
loop_
_entity_poly.entity_id
_entity_poly.type
_entity_poly.pdbx_seq_one_letter_code
_entity_poly.pdbx_strand_id
1 'polypeptide(L)'
;MPSCYLDIYAGEQSKFEEEDAQYQLTRSLLDKHASTFGLPSLPEDLDTEQQDILGDVHKSDSQPLRFRAPMPLLLGRLIFQLDPVPGLAKTRQNFSALCTGEKGQCKSNPKKKLHYMGCPIHRIVRSFVAQGGDVTRGDGSGGESIYGPKFACEKAGLHVTPRKGSLAMANSGGKSPVSSSQFFIVLADDEKSLAKLAGKYAVFGQVVPSEDSDRILDRLNEVSRPTGSSDETPSVPVWIGSCGIQN
;
A
#
# COMPACT_ATOMS: atom_id res chain seq x y z
N MET A 1 -1.53 9.84 -21.75
CA MET A 1 -0.47 10.12 -20.76
C MET A 1 -0.25 8.85 -19.96
N PRO A 2 1.00 8.52 -19.62
CA PRO A 2 1.30 7.36 -18.80
C PRO A 2 0.54 7.41 -17.47
N SER A 3 0.07 6.26 -17.01
CA SER A 3 -0.53 6.11 -15.69
C SER A 3 0.57 5.77 -14.67
N CYS A 4 0.37 6.12 -13.41
CA CYS A 4 1.26 5.67 -12.33
C CYS A 4 0.63 4.46 -11.64
N TYR A 5 1.42 3.55 -11.08
CA TYR A 5 0.90 2.47 -10.26
C TYR A 5 1.59 2.39 -8.90
N LEU A 6 0.87 1.89 -7.90
CA LEU A 6 1.35 1.51 -6.58
C LEU A 6 0.85 0.09 -6.25
N ASP A 7 1.77 -0.81 -5.93
CA ASP A 7 1.46 -2.12 -5.37
C ASP A 7 1.38 -1.97 -3.85
N ILE A 8 0.18 -2.14 -3.29
CA ILE A 8 -0.08 -1.95 -1.87
C ILE A 8 0.05 -3.28 -1.15
N TYR A 9 0.85 -3.31 -0.11
CA TYR A 9 1.08 -4.48 0.74
C TYR A 9 0.57 -4.18 2.15
N ALA A 10 0.06 -5.20 2.84
CA ALA A 10 -0.32 -5.11 4.24
C ALA A 10 -0.09 -6.43 4.99
N GLY A 11 0.42 -6.34 6.21
CA GLY A 11 0.65 -7.49 7.09
C GLY A 11 2.04 -7.47 7.73
N GLU A 12 2.28 -8.44 8.61
CA GLU A 12 3.57 -8.60 9.30
C GLU A 12 4.51 -9.43 8.43
N GLN A 13 5.55 -8.80 7.87
CA GLN A 13 6.45 -9.46 6.91
C GLN A 13 7.18 -10.66 7.53
N SER A 14 7.75 -10.51 8.73
CA SER A 14 8.47 -11.59 9.42
C SER A 14 7.57 -12.79 9.71
N LYS A 15 6.32 -12.52 10.13
CA LYS A 15 5.32 -13.57 10.35
C LYS A 15 4.96 -14.28 9.05
N PHE A 16 4.77 -13.55 7.96
CA PHE A 16 4.52 -14.15 6.65
C PHE A 16 5.67 -15.04 6.20
N GLU A 17 6.92 -14.58 6.35
CA GLU A 17 8.12 -15.35 5.98
C GLU A 17 8.23 -16.65 6.79
N GLU A 18 7.92 -16.62 8.09
CA GLU A 18 7.87 -17.81 8.93
C GLU A 18 6.76 -18.78 8.49
N GLU A 19 5.54 -18.28 8.30
CA GLU A 19 4.40 -19.10 7.87
C GLU A 19 4.60 -19.70 6.47
N ASP A 20 5.20 -18.94 5.55
CA ASP A 20 5.54 -19.42 4.21
C ASP A 20 6.63 -20.50 4.29
N ALA A 21 7.67 -20.32 5.09
CA ALA A 21 8.70 -21.35 5.28
C ALA A 21 8.10 -22.68 5.80
N GLN A 22 7.18 -22.62 6.77
CA GLN A 22 6.45 -23.79 7.28
C GLN A 22 5.58 -24.44 6.19
N TYR A 23 4.90 -23.63 5.38
CA TYR A 23 4.08 -24.14 4.27
C TYR A 23 4.95 -24.80 3.18
N GLN A 24 6.05 -24.17 2.78
CA GLN A 24 6.98 -24.74 1.79
C GLN A 24 7.66 -26.02 2.29
N LEU A 25 7.97 -26.10 3.58
CA LEU A 25 8.46 -27.33 4.20
C LEU A 25 7.43 -28.47 4.06
N THR A 26 6.16 -28.18 4.35
CA THR A 26 5.03 -29.12 4.21
C THR A 26 4.87 -29.58 2.75
N ARG A 27 4.92 -28.63 1.80
CA ARG A 27 4.92 -28.91 0.34
C ARG A 27 6.05 -29.87 -0.03
N SER A 28 7.28 -29.58 0.39
CA SER A 28 8.45 -30.41 0.11
C SER A 28 8.34 -31.83 0.69
N LEU A 29 7.69 -32.00 1.84
CA LEU A 29 7.44 -33.33 2.41
C LEU A 29 6.40 -34.09 1.58
N LEU A 30 5.31 -33.45 1.19
CA LEU A 30 4.31 -34.06 0.30
C LEU A 30 4.92 -34.48 -1.02
N ASP A 31 5.71 -33.62 -1.66
CA ASP A 31 6.34 -33.93 -2.94
C ASP A 31 7.25 -35.19 -2.85
N LYS A 32 7.81 -35.49 -1.66
CA LYS A 32 8.65 -36.67 -1.41
C LYS A 32 7.86 -37.92 -1.02
N HIS A 33 6.74 -37.77 -0.33
CA HIS A 33 6.07 -38.87 0.37
C HIS A 33 4.66 -39.17 -0.16
N ALA A 34 4.06 -38.28 -0.95
CA ALA A 34 2.67 -38.40 -1.39
C ALA A 34 2.39 -39.70 -2.14
N SER A 35 3.26 -40.12 -3.07
CA SER A 35 3.10 -41.39 -3.80
C SER A 35 3.21 -42.62 -2.90
N THR A 36 4.01 -42.55 -1.84
CA THR A 36 4.27 -43.66 -0.92
C THR A 36 3.08 -43.94 -0.02
N PHE A 37 2.40 -42.87 0.42
CA PHE A 37 1.28 -42.96 1.36
C PHE A 37 -0.08 -42.66 0.71
N GLY A 38 -0.12 -42.47 -0.62
CA GLY A 38 -1.36 -42.15 -1.34
C GLY A 38 -1.95 -40.79 -0.96
N LEU A 39 -1.11 -39.81 -0.62
CA LEU A 39 -1.56 -38.48 -0.18
C LEU A 39 -1.91 -37.58 -1.37
N PRO A 40 -2.84 -36.62 -1.17
CA PRO A 40 -3.05 -35.49 -2.07
C PRO A 40 -1.78 -34.70 -2.40
N SER A 41 -1.82 -33.98 -3.52
CA SER A 41 -0.70 -33.16 -3.99
C SER A 41 -0.57 -31.81 -3.28
N LEU A 42 -1.63 -31.29 -2.65
CA LEU A 42 -1.64 -29.99 -1.98
C LEU A 42 -1.82 -30.17 -0.46
N PRO A 43 -1.13 -29.40 0.40
CA PRO A 43 -1.30 -29.45 1.85
C PRO A 43 -2.75 -29.21 2.29
N GLU A 44 -3.45 -28.29 1.61
CA GLU A 44 -4.84 -27.95 1.90
C GLU A 44 -5.86 -29.05 1.60
N ASP A 45 -5.49 -30.04 0.78
CA ASP A 45 -6.34 -31.17 0.42
C ASP A 45 -6.20 -32.36 1.40
N LEU A 46 -5.25 -32.29 2.34
CA LEU A 46 -5.06 -33.34 3.33
C LEU A 46 -6.16 -33.30 4.39
N ASP A 47 -6.77 -34.45 4.65
CA ASP A 47 -7.59 -34.65 5.84
C ASP A 47 -6.74 -34.76 7.12
N THR A 48 -7.39 -34.84 8.28
CA THR A 48 -6.70 -34.89 9.58
C THR A 48 -5.79 -36.12 9.71
N GLU A 49 -6.23 -37.30 9.24
CA GLU A 49 -5.43 -38.53 9.35
C GLU A 49 -4.17 -38.45 8.47
N GLN A 50 -4.31 -37.87 7.29
CA GLN A 50 -3.21 -37.64 6.36
C GLN A 50 -2.22 -36.59 6.86
N GLN A 51 -2.70 -35.56 7.56
CA GLN A 51 -1.85 -34.58 8.24
C GLN A 51 -1.03 -35.23 9.35
N ASP A 52 -1.63 -36.13 10.14
CA ASP A 52 -0.95 -36.88 11.19
C ASP A 52 0.15 -37.79 10.63
N ILE A 53 -0.13 -38.50 9.52
CA ILE A 53 0.87 -39.32 8.80
C ILE A 53 2.08 -38.46 8.40
N LEU A 54 1.84 -37.27 7.84
CA LEU A 54 2.92 -36.38 7.43
C LEU A 54 3.70 -35.82 8.63
N GLY A 55 3.00 -35.55 9.74
CA GLY A 55 3.60 -35.16 11.02
C GLY A 55 4.55 -36.22 11.58
N ASP A 56 4.15 -37.49 11.53
CA ASP A 56 4.96 -38.63 11.98
C ASP A 56 6.24 -38.80 11.14
N VAL A 57 6.14 -38.60 9.81
CA VAL A 57 7.29 -38.65 8.89
C VAL A 57 8.31 -37.53 9.18
N HIS A 58 7.82 -36.34 9.51
CA HIS A 58 8.65 -35.15 9.79
C HIS A 58 9.43 -35.23 11.12
N LYS A 59 8.97 -36.08 12.05
CA LYS A 59 9.44 -36.24 13.44
C LYS A 59 9.25 -34.95 14.27
N SER A 60 8.63 -35.11 15.45
CA SER A 60 8.14 -34.04 16.35
C SER A 60 9.13 -32.92 16.75
N ASP A 61 10.45 -33.09 16.60
CA ASP A 61 11.45 -32.10 17.04
C ASP A 61 11.81 -31.06 15.97
N SER A 62 11.21 -31.17 14.78
CA SER A 62 11.44 -30.28 13.65
C SER A 62 10.49 -29.06 13.65
N GLN A 63 10.76 -28.05 12.80
CA GLN A 63 9.86 -26.88 12.63
C GLN A 63 8.40 -27.31 12.39
N PRO A 64 7.40 -26.60 12.94
CA PRO A 64 6.00 -26.99 12.79
C PRO A 64 5.55 -26.98 11.32
N LEU A 65 4.68 -27.92 10.96
CA LEU A 65 4.07 -27.97 9.64
C LEU A 65 2.87 -27.02 9.53
N ARG A 66 2.63 -26.54 8.32
CA ARG A 66 1.50 -25.67 8.00
C ARG A 66 0.80 -26.17 6.75
N PHE A 67 -0.49 -26.46 6.88
CA PHE A 67 -1.28 -27.07 5.81
C PHE A 67 -2.12 -26.08 5.00
N ARG A 68 -2.04 -24.79 5.32
CA ARG A 68 -2.70 -23.73 4.55
C ARG A 68 -1.70 -22.67 4.16
N ALA A 69 -1.72 -22.24 2.90
CA ALA A 69 -0.87 -21.15 2.45
C ALA A 69 -1.10 -19.90 3.33
N PRO A 70 -0.03 -19.16 3.69
CA PRO A 70 -0.20 -17.87 4.35
C PRO A 70 -0.95 -16.89 3.44
N MET A 71 -1.70 -15.98 4.05
CA MET A 71 -2.39 -14.94 3.30
C MET A 71 -1.36 -14.05 2.61
N PRO A 72 -1.48 -13.80 1.29
CA PRO A 72 -0.54 -12.94 0.58
C PRO A 72 -0.51 -11.53 1.16
N LEU A 73 0.70 -10.98 1.34
CA LEU A 73 0.90 -9.60 1.79
C LEU A 73 0.41 -8.57 0.76
N LEU A 74 0.44 -8.90 -0.53
CA LEU A 74 -0.03 -8.01 -1.60
C LEU A 74 -1.55 -7.85 -1.50
N LEU A 75 -2.01 -6.63 -1.19
CA LEU A 75 -3.42 -6.27 -1.30
C LEU A 75 -3.85 -6.17 -2.77
N GLY A 76 -2.98 -5.58 -3.60
CA GLY A 76 -3.13 -5.48 -5.04
C GLY A 76 -2.48 -4.22 -5.62
N ARG A 77 -2.64 -4.03 -6.94
CA ARG A 77 -2.13 -2.89 -7.69
C ARG A 77 -3.20 -1.81 -7.87
N LEU A 78 -2.93 -0.60 -7.40
CA LEU A 78 -3.69 0.59 -7.74
C LEU A 78 -3.03 1.30 -8.92
N ILE A 79 -3.80 1.53 -9.99
CA ILE A 79 -3.37 2.30 -11.16
C ILE A 79 -4.04 3.68 -11.08
N PHE A 80 -3.28 4.75 -11.25
CA PHE A 80 -3.72 6.12 -11.14
C PHE A 80 -3.65 6.82 -12.49
N GLN A 81 -4.80 7.34 -12.92
CA GLN A 81 -4.87 8.32 -14.00
C GLN A 81 -4.64 9.72 -13.43
N LEU A 82 -3.55 10.36 -13.84
CA LEU A 82 -3.23 11.73 -13.41
C LEU A 82 -3.98 12.77 -14.26
N ASP A 83 -4.48 13.83 -13.62
CA ASP A 83 -5.29 14.85 -14.29
C ASP A 83 -4.46 15.64 -15.33
N PRO A 84 -4.87 15.66 -16.61
CA PRO A 84 -4.07 16.25 -17.68
C PRO A 84 -3.87 17.77 -17.58
N VAL A 85 -4.63 18.49 -16.75
CA VAL A 85 -4.69 19.96 -16.75
C VAL A 85 -3.29 20.60 -16.57
N PRO A 86 -2.95 21.64 -17.36
CA PRO A 86 -1.63 22.27 -17.29
C PRO A 86 -1.28 22.81 -15.90
N GLY A 87 -2.29 23.31 -15.18
CA GLY A 87 -2.14 23.81 -13.81
C GLY A 87 -1.86 22.74 -12.75
N LEU A 88 -1.60 21.48 -13.12
CA LEU A 88 -1.18 20.40 -12.21
C LEU A 88 0.16 19.77 -12.63
N ALA A 89 0.88 20.37 -13.58
CA ALA A 89 2.09 19.78 -14.15
C ALA A 89 3.17 19.53 -13.08
N LYS A 90 3.37 20.46 -12.15
CA LYS A 90 4.42 20.35 -11.14
C LYS A 90 4.11 19.23 -10.13
N THR A 91 2.85 19.13 -9.73
CA THR A 91 2.34 18.09 -8.82
C THR A 91 2.46 16.70 -9.45
N ARG A 92 2.04 16.56 -10.71
CA ARG A 92 2.12 15.28 -11.44
C ARG A 92 3.55 14.83 -11.67
N GLN A 93 4.43 15.75 -12.08
CA GLN A 93 5.84 15.42 -12.28
C GLN A 93 6.50 15.00 -10.96
N ASN A 94 6.14 15.64 -9.83
CA ASN A 94 6.61 15.23 -8.51
C ASN A 94 6.18 13.79 -8.18
N PHE A 95 4.88 13.50 -8.26
CA PHE A 95 4.37 12.18 -7.93
C PHE A 95 4.93 11.10 -8.86
N SER A 96 4.94 11.33 -10.17
CA SER A 96 5.44 10.36 -11.17
C SER A 96 6.91 10.04 -10.96
N ALA A 97 7.74 11.07 -10.72
CA ALA A 97 9.17 10.87 -10.47
C ALA A 97 9.45 10.17 -9.13
N LEU A 98 8.59 10.37 -8.11
CA LEU A 98 8.64 9.63 -6.86
C LEU A 98 8.13 8.18 -7.02
N CYS A 99 7.26 7.89 -7.98
CA CYS A 99 6.93 6.51 -8.35
C CYS A 99 8.09 5.80 -9.07
N THR A 100 8.88 6.49 -9.89
CA THR A 100 10.00 5.88 -10.63
C THR A 100 11.32 5.87 -9.87
N GLY A 101 11.50 6.78 -8.91
CA GLY A 101 12.77 6.95 -8.21
C GLY A 101 13.86 7.64 -9.03
N GLU A 102 13.53 8.21 -10.19
CA GLU A 102 14.50 8.72 -11.18
C GLU A 102 15.32 9.92 -10.68
N LYS A 103 14.91 10.57 -9.59
CA LYS A 103 15.53 11.81 -9.06
C LYS A 103 16.60 11.54 -8.00
N GLY A 104 16.92 10.27 -7.72
CA GLY A 104 18.03 9.90 -6.85
C GLY A 104 17.73 10.08 -5.36
N GLN A 105 18.62 10.75 -4.63
CA GLN A 105 18.58 10.86 -3.16
C GLN A 105 17.88 12.14 -2.67
N CYS A 106 17.29 12.07 -1.49
CA CYS A 106 16.75 13.24 -0.79
C CYS A 106 17.90 14.18 -0.39
N LYS A 107 17.75 15.49 -0.65
CA LYS A 107 18.74 16.51 -0.26
C LYS A 107 18.83 16.66 1.26
N SER A 108 17.70 16.52 1.96
CA SER A 108 17.63 16.61 3.43
C SER A 108 18.21 15.38 4.14
N ASN A 109 18.29 14.22 3.46
CA ASN A 109 18.86 13.00 4.00
C ASN A 109 19.38 12.11 2.87
N PRO A 110 20.69 12.17 2.55
CA PRO A 110 21.28 11.41 1.44
C PRO A 110 21.17 9.88 1.55
N LYS A 111 20.85 9.35 2.75
CA LYS A 111 20.60 7.91 2.95
C LYS A 111 19.22 7.47 2.43
N LYS A 112 18.31 8.41 2.15
CA LYS A 112 16.96 8.16 1.67
C LYS A 112 16.87 8.52 0.19
N LYS A 113 16.07 7.75 -0.55
CA LYS A 113 15.81 7.99 -1.97
C LYS A 113 14.52 8.77 -2.15
N LEU A 114 14.45 9.60 -3.18
CA LEU A 114 13.21 10.22 -3.67
C LEU A 114 12.39 9.16 -4.41
N HIS A 115 11.87 8.17 -3.67
CA HIS A 115 11.18 7.01 -4.22
C HIS A 115 10.12 6.48 -3.25
N TYR A 116 8.93 6.14 -3.76
CA TYR A 116 7.82 5.63 -2.94
C TYR A 116 7.94 4.15 -2.58
N MET A 117 8.73 3.35 -3.30
CA MET A 117 8.93 1.94 -2.97
C MET A 117 9.52 1.80 -1.55
N GLY A 118 8.87 0.97 -0.74
CA GLY A 118 9.16 0.78 0.68
C GLY A 118 8.57 1.84 1.61
N CYS A 119 7.89 2.87 1.10
CA CYS A 119 7.28 3.89 1.96
C CYS A 119 6.03 3.35 2.66
N PRO A 120 5.86 3.62 3.96
CA PRO A 120 4.64 3.28 4.68
C PRO A 120 3.42 4.11 4.25
N ILE A 121 2.25 3.49 4.28
CA ILE A 121 0.96 4.17 4.44
C ILE A 121 0.76 4.37 5.94
N HIS A 122 1.36 5.43 6.46
CA HIS A 122 1.52 5.66 7.90
C HIS A 122 0.23 6.08 8.61
N ARG A 123 -0.81 6.47 7.86
CA ARG A 123 -2.08 6.94 8.42
C ARG A 123 -3.26 6.44 7.60
N ILE A 124 -4.22 5.77 8.23
CA ILE A 124 -5.46 5.30 7.61
C ILE A 124 -6.63 5.63 8.54
N VAL A 125 -7.52 6.50 8.06
CA VAL A 125 -8.77 6.84 8.75
C VAL A 125 -9.93 6.21 8.01
N ARG A 126 -10.66 5.35 8.73
CA ARG A 126 -11.81 4.62 8.19
C ARG A 126 -12.81 5.57 7.53
N SER A 127 -13.23 5.22 6.32
CA SER A 127 -14.18 5.97 5.50
C SER A 127 -13.77 7.42 5.28
N PHE A 128 -12.46 7.69 5.24
CA PHE A 128 -11.94 9.03 4.99
C PHE A 128 -10.76 9.01 4.03
N VAL A 129 -9.56 8.66 4.50
CA VAL A 129 -8.34 8.70 3.68
C VAL A 129 -7.31 7.67 4.14
N ALA A 130 -6.52 7.18 3.19
CA ALA A 130 -5.25 6.51 3.44
C ALA A 130 -4.09 7.40 2.96
N GLN A 131 -3.19 7.77 3.87
CA GLN A 131 -2.10 8.72 3.65
C GLN A 131 -0.75 8.03 3.78
N GLY A 132 0.13 8.33 2.83
CA GLY A 132 1.47 7.78 2.73
C GLY A 132 2.43 8.74 2.04
N GLY A 133 3.54 8.20 1.54
CA GLY A 133 4.50 8.95 0.74
C GLY A 133 5.47 9.84 1.54
N ASP A 134 5.64 9.59 2.84
CA ASP A 134 6.74 10.19 3.60
C ASP A 134 8.05 9.44 3.28
N VAL A 135 8.74 9.91 2.24
CA VAL A 135 9.98 9.27 1.73
C VAL A 135 11.21 9.45 2.64
N THR A 136 11.13 10.29 3.68
CA THR A 136 12.30 10.58 4.53
C THR A 136 12.22 9.87 5.88
N ARG A 137 11.06 9.87 6.52
CA ARG A 137 10.87 9.30 7.87
C ARG A 137 9.87 8.14 7.91
N GLY A 138 8.87 8.17 7.04
CA GLY A 138 7.83 7.14 6.97
C GLY A 138 6.78 7.21 8.08
N ASP A 139 6.79 8.25 8.92
CA ASP A 139 5.88 8.42 10.06
C ASP A 139 4.89 9.58 9.88
N GLY A 140 4.98 10.32 8.76
CA GLY A 140 4.13 11.47 8.45
C GLY A 140 4.73 12.81 8.88
N SER A 141 5.82 12.83 9.64
CA SER A 141 6.52 14.06 10.04
C SER A 141 7.52 14.55 8.99
N GLY A 142 7.79 13.75 7.97
CA GLY A 142 8.79 14.01 6.93
C GLY A 142 8.22 14.27 5.53
N GLY A 143 8.96 13.78 4.54
CA GLY A 143 8.74 13.98 3.13
C GLY A 143 9.59 15.10 2.52
N GLU A 144 10.07 14.85 1.31
CA GLU A 144 10.75 15.80 0.44
C GLU A 144 10.17 15.70 -0.98
N SER A 145 10.04 16.82 -1.69
CA SER A 145 9.65 16.83 -3.10
C SER A 145 10.87 16.69 -4.01
N ILE A 146 10.66 16.37 -5.29
CA ILE A 146 11.75 16.34 -6.27
C ILE A 146 12.39 17.71 -6.52
N TYR A 147 11.76 18.79 -6.06
CA TYR A 147 12.24 20.16 -6.19
C TYR A 147 12.99 20.66 -4.95
N GLY A 148 13.12 19.84 -3.90
CA GLY A 148 13.62 20.21 -2.58
C GLY A 148 12.56 20.00 -1.48
N PRO A 149 12.69 20.65 -0.31
CA PRO A 149 11.86 20.34 0.86
C PRO A 149 10.35 20.35 0.58
N LYS A 150 9.85 21.42 -0.06
CA LYS A 150 8.43 21.61 -0.38
C LYS A 150 8.25 22.42 -1.67
N PHE A 151 7.07 22.37 -2.24
CA PHE A 151 6.62 23.22 -3.36
C PHE A 151 5.20 23.76 -3.11
N ALA A 152 4.84 24.86 -3.78
CA ALA A 152 3.51 25.45 -3.65
C ALA A 152 2.44 24.55 -4.25
N CYS A 153 1.31 24.40 -3.54
CA CYS A 153 0.14 23.69 -4.07
C CYS A 153 -0.41 24.41 -5.31
N GLU A 154 -0.63 23.67 -6.39
CA GLU A 154 -1.22 24.25 -7.58
C GLU A 154 -2.75 24.34 -7.46
N LYS A 155 -3.30 25.54 -7.65
CA LYS A 155 -4.71 25.85 -7.37
C LYS A 155 -5.72 25.05 -8.21
N ALA A 156 -5.32 24.60 -9.41
CA ALA A 156 -6.20 23.83 -10.30
C ALA A 156 -6.79 22.59 -9.59
N GLY A 157 -6.00 21.90 -8.75
CA GLY A 157 -6.46 20.74 -8.01
C GLY A 157 -7.38 21.04 -6.83
N LEU A 158 -7.46 22.30 -6.37
CA LEU A 158 -8.38 22.70 -5.29
C LEU A 158 -9.83 22.81 -5.77
N HIS A 159 -10.04 22.98 -7.08
CA HIS A 159 -11.36 23.09 -7.68
C HIS A 159 -11.95 21.74 -8.08
N VAL A 160 -11.19 20.66 -7.94
CA VAL A 160 -11.63 19.31 -8.27
C VAL A 160 -12.39 18.73 -7.08
N THR A 161 -13.63 18.29 -7.31
CA THR A 161 -14.42 17.60 -6.28
C THR A 161 -13.83 16.21 -6.01
N PRO A 162 -13.40 15.92 -4.77
CA PRO A 162 -12.88 14.61 -4.41
C PRO A 162 -14.00 13.56 -4.40
N ARG A 163 -13.64 12.32 -4.71
CA ARG A 163 -14.50 11.12 -4.61
C ARG A 163 -13.67 9.93 -4.15
N LYS A 164 -14.30 8.80 -3.79
CA LYS A 164 -13.57 7.55 -3.49
C LYS A 164 -12.56 7.23 -4.60
N GLY A 165 -11.33 6.88 -4.21
CA GLY A 165 -10.21 6.63 -5.12
C GLY A 165 -9.52 7.90 -5.67
N SER A 166 -9.95 9.11 -5.33
CA SER A 166 -9.22 10.32 -5.70
C SER A 166 -7.84 10.37 -5.05
N LEU A 167 -6.84 10.83 -5.80
CA LEU A 167 -5.46 11.01 -5.37
C LEU A 167 -5.18 12.50 -5.16
N ALA A 168 -4.73 12.87 -3.96
CA ALA A 168 -4.47 14.26 -3.60
C ALA A 168 -3.19 14.42 -2.78
N MET A 169 -2.55 15.59 -2.89
CA MET A 169 -1.35 15.90 -2.12
C MET A 169 -1.72 16.30 -0.69
N ALA A 170 -1.03 15.72 0.29
CA ALA A 170 -1.03 16.27 1.65
C ALA A 170 -0.28 17.61 1.66
N ASN A 171 -0.66 18.52 2.56
CA ASN A 171 -0.05 19.84 2.66
C ASN A 171 -0.02 20.35 4.10
N SER A 172 0.69 21.46 4.30
CA SER A 172 0.82 22.10 5.62
C SER A 172 -0.41 22.87 6.12
N GLY A 173 -1.49 22.92 5.32
CA GLY A 173 -2.62 23.83 5.55
C GLY A 173 -2.24 25.31 5.43
N GLY A 174 -3.15 26.19 5.89
CA GLY A 174 -2.96 27.63 5.92
C GLY A 174 -3.33 28.37 4.62
N LYS A 175 -3.05 29.68 4.57
CA LYS A 175 -3.42 30.57 3.45
C LYS A 175 -2.63 30.28 2.16
N SER A 176 -1.40 29.77 2.29
CA SER A 176 -0.50 29.44 1.19
C SER A 176 0.04 28.02 1.39
N PRO A 177 -0.78 26.99 1.10
CA PRO A 177 -0.40 25.60 1.39
C PRO A 177 0.76 25.15 0.51
N VAL A 178 1.67 24.40 1.12
CA VAL A 178 2.82 23.78 0.45
C VAL A 178 2.79 22.27 0.65
N SER A 179 3.19 21.53 -0.38
CA SER A 179 3.26 20.07 -0.42
C SER A 179 4.69 19.58 -0.57
N SER A 180 4.93 18.32 -0.20
CA SER A 180 6.22 17.63 -0.36
C SER A 180 6.02 16.35 -1.19
N SER A 181 6.30 15.18 -0.63
CA SER A 181 6.05 13.87 -1.25
C SER A 181 4.80 13.18 -0.73
N GLN A 182 4.26 13.61 0.42
CA GLN A 182 3.12 12.95 1.02
C GLN A 182 1.83 13.15 0.20
N PHE A 183 1.07 12.08 0.04
CA PHE A 183 -0.20 12.05 -0.67
C PHE A 183 -1.22 11.23 0.13
N PHE A 184 -2.49 11.36 -0.23
CA PHE A 184 -3.52 10.45 0.25
C PHE A 184 -4.45 9.99 -0.86
N ILE A 185 -5.01 8.81 -0.64
CA ILE A 185 -6.07 8.20 -1.44
C ILE A 185 -7.36 8.36 -0.65
N VAL A 186 -8.40 8.89 -1.29
CA VAL A 186 -9.70 9.09 -0.66
C VAL A 186 -10.41 7.75 -0.53
N LEU A 187 -10.81 7.40 0.70
CA LEU A 187 -11.59 6.21 1.02
C LEU A 187 -13.07 6.54 1.32
N ALA A 188 -13.36 7.82 1.57
CA ALA A 188 -14.73 8.32 1.76
C ALA A 188 -15.59 8.13 0.50
N ASP A 189 -16.81 7.67 0.73
CA ASP A 189 -17.91 7.60 -0.23
C ASP A 189 -19.08 8.53 0.16
N ASP A 190 -19.18 8.94 1.43
CA ASP A 190 -20.21 9.84 1.92
C ASP A 190 -19.91 11.33 1.68
N GLU A 191 -20.95 12.11 1.34
CA GLU A 191 -20.83 13.53 1.01
C GLU A 191 -20.23 14.36 2.16
N LYS A 192 -20.53 14.01 3.42
CA LYS A 192 -20.09 14.78 4.59
C LYS A 192 -18.58 14.65 4.77
N SER A 193 -18.01 13.46 4.57
CA SER A 193 -16.57 13.25 4.64
C SER A 193 -15.85 13.86 3.45
N LEU A 194 -16.41 13.75 2.24
CA LEU A 194 -15.86 14.39 1.03
C LEU A 194 -15.84 15.93 1.14
N ALA A 195 -16.89 16.53 1.72
CA ALA A 195 -16.94 17.98 1.97
C ALA A 195 -15.82 18.49 2.89
N LYS A 196 -15.25 17.64 3.76
CA LYS A 196 -14.09 18.02 4.59
C LYS A 196 -12.81 18.22 3.78
N LEU A 197 -12.70 17.58 2.62
CA LEU A 197 -11.52 17.59 1.73
C LEU A 197 -11.62 18.65 0.63
N ALA A 198 -12.83 18.93 0.15
CA ALA A 198 -13.10 19.86 -0.95
C ALA A 198 -12.44 21.23 -0.72
N GLY A 199 -11.74 21.74 -1.74
CA GLY A 199 -11.09 23.06 -1.69
C GLY A 199 -9.81 23.15 -0.85
N LYS A 200 -9.41 22.11 -0.11
CA LYS A 200 -8.27 22.17 0.83
C LYS A 200 -7.01 21.45 0.35
N TYR A 201 -7.18 20.43 -0.48
CA TYR A 201 -6.10 19.59 -0.98
C TYR A 201 -6.14 19.54 -2.49
N ALA A 202 -4.98 19.63 -3.13
CA ALA A 202 -4.90 19.57 -4.58
C ALA A 202 -5.12 18.12 -5.02
N VAL A 203 -6.32 17.81 -5.51
CA VAL A 203 -6.60 16.54 -6.19
C VAL A 203 -5.94 16.59 -7.56
N PHE A 204 -5.17 15.56 -7.89
CA PHE A 204 -4.37 15.54 -9.12
C PHE A 204 -4.41 14.22 -9.87
N GLY A 205 -5.22 13.27 -9.41
CA GLY A 205 -5.45 12.01 -10.11
C GLY A 205 -6.59 11.23 -9.49
N GLN A 206 -6.84 10.06 -10.08
CA GLN A 206 -7.89 9.15 -9.67
C GLN A 206 -7.44 7.72 -9.93
N VAL A 207 -7.75 6.80 -9.01
CA VAL A 207 -7.63 5.36 -9.26
C VAL A 207 -8.50 4.96 -10.45
N VAL A 208 -7.92 4.24 -11.42
CA VAL A 208 -8.65 3.69 -12.57
C VAL A 208 -9.72 2.72 -12.03
N PRO A 209 -11.02 2.96 -12.30
CA PRO A 209 -12.09 2.14 -11.74
C PRO A 209 -12.06 0.71 -12.29
N SER A 210 -12.09 -0.25 -11.38
CA SER A 210 -12.27 -1.68 -11.62
C SER A 210 -12.71 -2.36 -10.33
N GLU A 211 -13.32 -3.54 -10.44
CA GLU A 211 -13.69 -4.36 -9.27
C GLU A 211 -12.47 -4.66 -8.38
N ASP A 212 -11.31 -4.90 -8.99
CA ASP A 212 -10.06 -5.08 -8.25
C ASP A 212 -9.64 -3.82 -7.49
N SER A 213 -9.74 -2.65 -8.12
CA SER A 213 -9.39 -1.39 -7.48
C SER A 213 -10.31 -1.09 -6.29
N ASP A 214 -11.61 -1.35 -6.42
CA ASP A 214 -12.59 -1.15 -5.34
C ASP A 214 -12.30 -2.10 -4.18
N ARG A 215 -12.02 -3.38 -4.47
CA ARG A 215 -11.60 -4.37 -3.46
C ARG A 215 -10.33 -3.96 -2.73
N ILE A 216 -9.35 -3.39 -3.42
CA ILE A 216 -8.10 -2.92 -2.78
C ILE A 216 -8.39 -1.72 -1.87
N LEU A 217 -9.22 -0.77 -2.30
CA LEU A 217 -9.60 0.39 -1.49
C LEU A 217 -10.39 -0.03 -0.24
N ASP A 218 -11.28 -1.02 -0.35
CA ASP A 218 -12.04 -1.55 0.78
C ASP A 218 -11.13 -2.28 1.77
N ARG A 219 -10.22 -3.14 1.31
CA ARG A 219 -9.22 -3.78 2.17
C ARG A 219 -8.30 -2.77 2.85
N LEU A 220 -7.92 -1.70 2.16
CA LEU A 220 -7.13 -0.62 2.74
C LEU A 220 -7.91 0.13 3.83
N ASN A 221 -9.23 0.27 3.66
CA ASN A 221 -10.11 0.84 4.68
C ASN A 221 -10.27 -0.08 5.90
N GLU A 222 -10.28 -1.39 5.70
CA GLU A 222 -10.44 -2.40 6.75
C GLU A 222 -9.23 -2.52 7.68
N VAL A 223 -8.03 -2.27 7.17
CA VAL A 223 -6.78 -2.23 7.97
C VAL A 223 -6.62 -0.95 8.78
N SER A 224 -7.62 -0.06 8.80
CA SER A 224 -7.66 1.04 9.76
C SER A 224 -7.83 0.52 11.19
N ARG A 225 -7.43 1.32 12.18
CA ARG A 225 -7.89 1.13 13.57
C ARG A 225 -9.42 1.29 13.67
N PRO A 226 -10.05 0.73 14.72
CA PRO A 226 -11.48 0.90 14.96
C PRO A 226 -11.89 2.37 15.06
N THR A 227 -13.11 2.68 14.63
CA THR A 227 -13.69 4.03 14.72
C THR A 227 -13.62 4.55 16.16
N GLY A 228 -13.09 5.76 16.36
CA GLY A 228 -12.94 6.37 17.68
C GLY A 228 -11.54 6.20 18.31
N SER A 229 -10.66 5.41 17.69
CA SER A 229 -9.23 5.44 18.02
C SER A 229 -8.65 6.83 17.78
N SER A 230 -7.88 7.36 18.75
CA SER A 230 -7.06 8.56 18.54
C SER A 230 -5.79 8.27 17.73
N ASP A 231 -5.40 6.99 17.65
CA ASP A 231 -4.33 6.51 16.82
C ASP A 231 -4.88 6.19 15.42
N GLU A 232 -4.42 6.96 14.43
CA GLU A 232 -4.80 6.84 13.03
C GLU A 232 -3.78 6.01 12.23
N THR A 233 -2.80 5.36 12.87
CA THR A 233 -1.92 4.38 12.22
C THR A 233 -2.72 3.14 11.79
N PRO A 234 -2.27 2.38 10.78
CA PRO A 234 -2.94 1.14 10.40
C PRO A 234 -2.80 0.06 11.50
N SER A 235 -3.73 -0.89 11.53
CA SER A 235 -3.77 -1.99 12.50
C SER A 235 -2.68 -3.04 12.28
N VAL A 236 -2.16 -3.11 11.06
CA VAL A 236 -0.99 -3.88 10.63
C VAL A 236 -0.10 -2.98 9.77
N PRO A 237 1.19 -3.27 9.57
CA PRO A 237 2.03 -2.52 8.65
C PRO A 237 1.41 -2.50 7.25
N VAL A 238 1.38 -1.32 6.63
CA VAL A 238 0.93 -1.11 5.24
C VAL A 238 1.99 -0.30 4.51
N TRP A 239 2.40 -0.74 3.33
CA TRP A 239 3.46 -0.08 2.56
C TRP A 239 3.28 -0.22 1.06
N ILE A 240 4.02 0.60 0.32
CA ILE A 240 4.12 0.53 -1.14
C ILE A 240 5.25 -0.47 -1.45
N GLY A 241 4.92 -1.69 -1.85
CA GLY A 241 5.92 -2.72 -2.15
C GLY A 241 6.64 -2.50 -3.48
N SER A 242 5.93 -1.93 -4.45
CA SER A 242 6.47 -1.55 -5.75
C SER A 242 5.66 -0.38 -6.33
N CYS A 243 6.29 0.43 -7.17
CA CYS A 243 5.63 1.56 -7.83
C CYS A 243 6.36 1.92 -9.12
N GLY A 244 5.67 2.64 -10.00
CA GLY A 244 6.26 3.08 -11.25
C GLY A 244 5.27 3.73 -12.19
N ILE A 245 5.65 3.76 -13.47
CA ILE A 245 4.82 4.21 -14.58
C ILE A 245 4.38 3.00 -15.40
N GLN A 246 3.13 2.99 -15.81
CA GLN A 246 2.55 2.01 -16.72
C GLN A 246 2.08 2.73 -18.00
N ASN A 247 2.49 2.19 -19.15
CA ASN A 247 2.12 2.65 -20.48
C ASN A 247 0.90 1.91 -21.01
#